data_AF-A0ABD1G8M9-F1
#
_entry.id   AF-A0ABD1G8M9-F1
#
_cell.length_a   1.000
_cell.length_b   1.000
_cell.length_c   1.000
_cell.angle_alpha   90.00
_cell.angle_beta   90.00
_cell.angle_gamma   90.00
#
_symmetry.space_group_name_H-M   'P 1'
#
loop_
_entity.id
_entity.type
_entity.pdbx_description
1 polymer ?
#
loop_
_entity_poly.entity_id
_entity_poly.type
_entity_poly.pdbx_seq_one_letter_code
_entity_poly.pdbx_strand_id
1 'polypeptide(L)'
;MANKIIPSLSMLKGLVGSDDDVVRLLKKCPWFVVSDLEKTLMPNVEILKRCSIPTERVLHLLYVFPRVFLVKSDIIRKSVDKAIEIGVPLTSIAFIHAVAVLNYTNEGMWEVKLQTLRDLGFSDDGIVTMFRKQPLVFAASGAKLKNKIEFLLATGKFDMANIVTCPVALGCSIENRLEPRLQILRLLESRNLIKKPPVLSSISSFTDSKFFDKYIRPYYDEIGEENTIEKFVMGKKELKL
;
A
#
# COMPACT_ATOMS: atom_id res chain seq x y z
N MET A 1 33.38 5.53 -19.68
CA MET A 1 32.42 4.57 -19.10
C MET A 1 32.39 3.36 -20.00
N ALA A 2 33.02 2.25 -19.60
CA ALA A 2 32.96 1.01 -20.36
C ALA A 2 31.50 0.51 -20.46
N ASN A 3 31.16 -0.18 -21.55
CA ASN A 3 29.82 -0.62 -21.92
C ASN A 3 29.25 -1.64 -20.90
N LYS A 4 28.82 -1.18 -19.71
CA LYS A 4 28.24 -1.98 -18.62
C LYS A 4 26.82 -2.48 -18.90
N ILE A 5 26.22 -2.07 -20.02
CA ILE A 5 24.84 -2.41 -20.37
C ILE A 5 24.70 -3.92 -20.57
N ILE A 6 25.58 -4.55 -21.36
CA ILE A 6 25.50 -6.00 -21.64
C ILE A 6 25.64 -6.83 -20.35
N PRO A 7 26.67 -6.60 -19.49
CA PRO A 7 26.76 -7.26 -18.19
C PRO A 7 25.52 -7.06 -17.30
N SER A 8 24.99 -5.84 -17.22
CA SER A 8 23.79 -5.56 -16.43
C SER A 8 22.57 -6.34 -16.95
N LEU A 9 22.36 -6.39 -18.27
CA LEU A 9 21.26 -7.14 -18.87
C LEU A 9 21.39 -8.65 -18.60
N SER A 10 22.59 -9.20 -18.71
CA SER A 10 22.88 -10.61 -18.40
C SER A 10 22.57 -10.93 -16.93
N MET A 11 22.97 -10.06 -16.01
CA MET A 11 22.72 -10.23 -14.58
C MET A 11 21.22 -10.13 -14.23
N LEU A 12 20.51 -9.17 -14.81
CA LEU A 12 19.06 -9.06 -14.67
C LEU A 12 18.39 -10.33 -15.19
N LYS A 13 18.77 -10.82 -16.37
CA LYS A 13 18.23 -12.06 -16.95
C LYS A 13 18.47 -13.26 -16.04
N GLY A 14 19.65 -13.39 -15.46
CA GLY A 14 19.95 -14.45 -14.49
C GLY A 14 19.09 -14.38 -13.23
N LEU A 15 18.63 -13.18 -12.84
CA LEU A 15 17.77 -12.98 -11.68
C LEU A 15 16.29 -13.21 -11.98
N VAL A 16 15.78 -12.68 -13.10
CA VAL A 16 14.34 -12.70 -13.42
C VAL A 16 13.93 -13.84 -14.36
N GLY A 17 14.90 -14.52 -15.00
CA GLY A 17 14.70 -15.76 -15.74
C GLY A 17 14.38 -15.63 -17.22
N SER A 18 13.98 -14.47 -17.73
CA SER A 18 13.64 -14.28 -19.16
C SER A 18 13.95 -12.87 -19.68
N ASP A 19 14.14 -12.72 -20.99
CA ASP A 19 14.35 -11.40 -21.62
C ASP A 19 13.10 -10.53 -21.51
N ASP A 20 11.90 -11.12 -21.63
CA ASP A 20 10.63 -10.42 -21.45
C ASP A 20 10.49 -9.81 -20.06
N ASP A 21 10.95 -10.54 -19.04
CA ASP A 21 10.94 -10.08 -17.66
C ASP A 21 11.97 -9.00 -17.38
N VAL A 22 13.12 -9.03 -18.06
CA VAL A 22 14.09 -7.93 -18.06
C VAL A 22 13.45 -6.69 -18.66
N VAL A 23 12.81 -6.80 -19.84
CA VAL A 23 12.12 -5.67 -20.48
C VAL A 23 11.02 -5.12 -19.58
N ARG A 24 10.23 -5.99 -18.93
CA ARG A 24 9.17 -5.61 -17.97
C ARG A 24 9.73 -4.81 -16.80
N LEU A 25 10.88 -5.24 -16.25
CA LEU A 25 11.55 -4.55 -15.15
C LEU A 25 12.14 -3.20 -15.59
N LEU A 26 12.79 -3.15 -16.76
CA LEU A 26 13.39 -1.91 -17.30
C LEU A 26 12.35 -0.86 -17.66
N LYS A 27 11.18 -1.27 -18.17
CA LYS A 27 10.03 -0.36 -18.39
C LYS A 27 9.59 0.33 -17.08
N LYS A 28 9.71 -0.34 -15.94
CA LYS A 28 9.41 0.24 -14.61
C LYS A 28 10.57 1.04 -14.06
N CYS A 29 11.80 0.58 -14.26
CA CYS A 29 12.99 1.20 -13.69
C CYS A 29 14.18 1.11 -14.65
N PRO A 30 14.35 2.12 -15.54
CA PRO A 30 15.49 2.16 -16.45
C PRO A 30 16.84 2.29 -15.72
N TRP A 31 16.84 2.68 -14.44
CA TRP A 31 18.05 2.88 -13.64
C TRP A 31 18.93 1.63 -13.54
N PHE A 32 18.38 0.42 -13.70
CA PHE A 32 19.18 -0.80 -13.69
C PHE A 32 20.25 -0.86 -14.80
N VAL A 33 20.09 -0.15 -15.92
CA VAL A 33 21.12 -0.13 -16.98
C VAL A 33 22.26 0.84 -16.72
N VAL A 34 22.06 1.82 -15.84
CA VAL A 34 23.07 2.85 -15.50
C VAL A 34 23.70 2.64 -14.13
N SER A 35 23.06 1.87 -13.24
CA SER A 35 23.58 1.55 -11.91
C SER A 35 24.62 0.43 -11.95
N ASP A 36 25.50 0.43 -10.95
CA ASP A 36 26.45 -0.67 -10.72
C ASP A 36 25.74 -1.81 -9.96
N LEU A 37 25.21 -2.78 -10.71
CA LEU A 37 24.38 -3.86 -10.17
C LEU A 37 25.16 -4.83 -9.29
N GLU A 38 26.46 -5.00 -9.51
CA GLU A 38 27.34 -5.81 -8.66
C GLU A 38 27.49 -5.21 -7.27
N LYS A 39 27.49 -3.86 -7.17
CA LYS A 39 27.60 -3.14 -5.89
C LYS A 39 26.26 -2.81 -5.24
N THR A 40 25.14 -3.00 -5.93
CA THR A 40 23.81 -2.62 -5.44
C THR A 40 22.83 -3.80 -5.48
N LEU A 41 22.30 -4.15 -6.64
CA LEU A 41 21.27 -5.18 -6.81
C LEU A 41 21.65 -6.51 -6.18
N MET A 42 22.80 -7.08 -6.53
CA MET A 42 23.17 -8.43 -6.09
C MET A 42 23.38 -8.52 -4.57
N PRO A 43 24.14 -7.60 -3.93
CA PRO A 43 24.22 -7.56 -2.46
C PRO A 43 22.85 -7.41 -1.78
N ASN A 44 21.96 -6.59 -2.35
CA ASN A 44 20.63 -6.35 -1.79
C ASN A 44 19.73 -7.58 -1.90
N VAL A 45 19.77 -8.30 -3.03
CA VAL A 45 19.08 -9.58 -3.21
C VAL A 45 19.59 -10.61 -2.20
N GLU A 46 20.90 -10.69 -2.02
CA GLU A 46 21.54 -11.66 -1.12
C GLU A 46 21.21 -11.39 0.35
N ILE A 47 21.20 -10.13 0.78
CA ILE A 47 20.76 -9.75 2.13
C ILE A 47 19.34 -10.24 2.40
N LEU A 48 18.42 -10.00 1.47
CA LEU A 48 17.03 -10.43 1.65
C LEU A 48 16.90 -11.96 1.69
N LYS A 49 17.65 -12.69 0.85
CA LYS A 49 17.67 -14.16 0.87
C LYS A 49 18.18 -14.72 2.20
N ARG A 50 19.22 -14.10 2.80
CA ARG A 50 19.77 -14.51 4.10
C ARG A 50 18.77 -14.34 5.25
N CYS A 51 17.82 -13.42 5.12
CA CYS A 51 16.72 -13.26 6.07
C CYS A 51 15.61 -14.30 5.89
N SER A 52 15.89 -15.42 5.21
CA SER A 52 14.93 -16.49 4.91
C SER A 52 13.70 -16.02 4.12
N ILE A 53 13.82 -14.92 3.37
CA ILE A 53 12.76 -14.43 2.50
C ILE A 53 12.77 -15.29 1.22
N PRO A 54 11.62 -15.92 0.85
CA PRO A 54 11.55 -16.69 -0.37
C PRO A 54 11.92 -15.87 -1.60
N THR A 55 12.64 -16.47 -2.56
CA THR A 55 13.07 -15.79 -3.79
C THR A 55 11.89 -15.16 -4.54
N GLU A 56 10.73 -15.83 -4.58
CA GLU A 56 9.49 -15.29 -5.15
C GLU A 56 9.05 -13.95 -4.53
N ARG A 57 9.25 -13.76 -3.21
CA ARG A 57 8.93 -12.52 -2.50
C ARG A 57 9.96 -11.44 -2.78
N VAL A 58 11.24 -11.81 -2.91
CA VAL A 58 12.30 -10.88 -3.35
C VAL A 58 12.00 -10.37 -4.77
N LEU A 59 11.61 -11.27 -5.68
CA LEU A 59 11.21 -10.89 -7.04
C LEU A 59 9.94 -10.04 -7.04
N HIS A 60 8.95 -10.35 -6.20
CA HIS A 60 7.78 -9.49 -6.03
C HIS A 60 8.18 -8.08 -5.61
N LEU A 61 9.07 -7.94 -4.61
CA LEU A 61 9.60 -6.66 -4.18
C LEU A 61 10.32 -5.93 -5.33
N LEU A 62 11.08 -6.66 -6.14
CA LEU A 62 11.81 -6.12 -7.29
C LEU A 62 10.86 -5.49 -8.33
N TYR A 63 9.70 -6.09 -8.56
CA TYR A 63 8.72 -5.55 -9.51
C TYR A 63 7.85 -4.42 -8.94
N VAL A 64 7.59 -4.41 -7.63
CA VAL A 64 6.75 -3.39 -7.00
C VAL A 64 7.57 -2.16 -6.59
N PHE A 65 8.77 -2.36 -6.04
CA PHE A 65 9.67 -1.30 -5.56
C PHE A 65 11.12 -1.48 -6.07
N PRO A 66 11.35 -1.45 -7.41
CA PRO A 66 12.66 -1.77 -7.99
C PRO A 66 13.82 -0.93 -7.46
N ARG A 67 13.57 0.34 -7.11
CA ARG A 67 14.63 1.24 -6.62
C ARG A 67 15.19 0.82 -5.25
N VAL A 68 14.47 0.03 -4.45
CA VAL A 68 14.98 -0.52 -3.18
C VAL A 68 16.24 -1.36 -3.40
N PHE A 69 16.39 -1.97 -4.58
CA PHE A 69 17.56 -2.78 -4.92
C PHE A 69 18.74 -1.97 -5.45
N LEU A 70 18.56 -0.67 -5.71
CA LEU A 70 19.60 0.19 -6.28
C LEU A 70 20.30 1.07 -5.25
N VAL A 71 19.96 0.93 -3.96
CA VAL A 71 20.64 1.64 -2.87
C VAL A 71 21.87 0.88 -2.39
N LYS A 72 22.72 1.53 -1.60
CA LYS A 72 23.85 0.88 -0.91
C LYS A 72 23.33 -0.21 0.05
N SER A 73 24.07 -1.32 0.15
CA SER A 73 23.71 -2.48 0.99
C SER A 73 23.48 -2.15 2.46
N ASP A 74 24.17 -1.15 3.00
CA ASP A 74 23.97 -0.75 4.40
C ASP A 74 22.59 -0.15 4.64
N ILE A 75 22.01 0.50 3.62
CA ILE A 75 20.68 1.11 3.72
C ILE A 75 19.62 0.01 3.77
N ILE A 76 19.69 -0.99 2.87
CA ILE A 76 18.72 -2.08 2.90
C ILE A 76 18.85 -2.90 4.19
N ARG A 77 20.08 -3.11 4.69
CA ARG A 77 20.32 -3.82 5.94
C ARG A 77 19.65 -3.12 7.12
N LYS A 78 19.86 -1.80 7.25
CA LYS A 78 19.18 -0.99 8.27
C LYS A 78 17.65 -1.09 8.18
N SER A 79 17.10 -1.07 6.96
CA SER A 79 15.65 -1.23 6.76
C SER A 79 15.14 -2.61 7.17
N VAL A 80 15.91 -3.67 6.90
CA VAL A 80 15.60 -5.05 7.31
C VAL A 80 15.66 -5.20 8.82
N ASP A 81 16.74 -4.75 9.46
CA ASP A 81 16.92 -4.83 10.91
C ASP A 81 15.79 -4.10 11.63
N LYS A 82 15.43 -2.90 11.18
CA LYS A 82 14.31 -2.14 11.72
C LYS A 82 12.95 -2.80 11.50
N ALA A 83 12.72 -3.47 10.37
CA ALA A 83 11.49 -4.22 10.14
C ALA A 83 11.37 -5.44 11.08
N ILE A 84 12.50 -6.09 11.39
CA ILE A 84 12.59 -7.18 12.38
C ILE A 84 12.33 -6.64 13.79
N GLU A 85 12.94 -5.52 14.16
CA GLU A 85 12.77 -4.86 15.46
C GLU A 85 11.30 -4.48 15.71
N ILE A 86 10.62 -3.92 14.71
CA ILE A 86 9.18 -3.60 14.78
C ILE A 86 8.31 -4.87 14.85
N GLY A 87 8.89 -6.05 14.59
CA GLY A 87 8.21 -7.34 14.68
C GLY A 87 7.34 -7.68 13.47
N VAL A 88 7.65 -7.15 12.28
CA VAL A 88 6.94 -7.53 11.05
C VAL A 88 7.28 -9.00 10.71
N PRO A 89 6.31 -9.90 10.52
CA PRO A 89 6.62 -11.31 10.29
C PRO A 89 7.37 -11.54 8.97
N LEU A 90 8.57 -12.15 9.02
CA LEU A 90 9.45 -12.39 7.86
C LEU A 90 8.77 -13.11 6.69
N THR A 91 7.82 -14.00 6.98
CA THR A 91 7.10 -14.80 5.99
C THR A 91 5.98 -14.03 5.28
N SER A 92 5.62 -12.85 5.80
CA SER A 92 4.50 -12.07 5.28
C SER A 92 4.92 -11.17 4.11
N ILE A 93 3.99 -10.91 3.19
CA ILE A 93 4.18 -9.87 2.16
C ILE A 93 4.34 -8.47 2.79
N ALA A 94 3.82 -8.27 3.99
CA ALA A 94 4.02 -7.03 4.74
C ALA A 94 5.51 -6.82 5.06
N PHE A 95 6.32 -7.87 5.23
CA PHE A 95 7.75 -7.68 5.51
C PHE A 95 8.47 -6.95 4.39
N ILE A 96 8.34 -7.42 3.15
CA ILE A 96 9.00 -6.78 2.01
C ILE A 96 8.45 -5.36 1.75
N HIS A 97 7.17 -5.11 2.03
CA HIS A 97 6.60 -3.77 1.99
C HIS A 97 7.15 -2.87 3.10
N ALA A 98 7.36 -3.38 4.30
CA ALA A 98 7.96 -2.64 5.41
C ALA A 98 9.39 -2.25 5.09
N VAL A 99 10.20 -3.19 4.59
CA VAL A 99 11.56 -2.92 4.12
C VAL A 99 11.55 -1.81 3.07
N ALA A 100 10.66 -1.88 2.08
CA ALA A 100 10.55 -0.83 1.05
C ALA A 100 10.24 0.55 1.65
N VAL A 101 9.24 0.64 2.54
CA VAL A 101 8.82 1.90 3.16
C VAL A 101 9.93 2.50 4.01
N LEU A 102 10.62 1.67 4.80
CA LEU A 102 11.74 2.08 5.63
C LEU A 102 12.96 2.48 4.79
N ASN A 103 13.12 1.93 3.60
CA ASN A 103 14.20 2.30 2.68
C ASN A 103 14.01 3.71 2.09
N TYR A 104 12.76 4.08 1.80
CA TYR A 104 12.42 5.40 1.26
C TYR A 104 12.26 6.48 2.32
N THR A 105 12.24 6.12 3.61
CA THR A 105 12.00 7.06 4.71
C THR A 105 13.25 7.17 5.58
N ASN A 106 13.90 8.33 5.60
CA ASN A 106 14.97 8.57 6.57
C ASN A 106 14.41 8.66 8.00
N GLU A 107 15.28 8.54 9.00
CA GLU A 107 14.87 8.50 10.42
C GLU A 107 14.07 9.73 10.86
N GLY A 108 14.47 10.94 10.45
CA GLY A 108 13.74 12.16 10.79
C GLY A 108 12.33 12.19 10.20
N MET A 109 12.18 11.83 8.92
CA MET A 109 10.86 11.72 8.27
C MET A 109 9.99 10.63 8.89
N TRP A 110 10.62 9.55 9.36
CA TRP A 110 9.94 8.47 10.07
C TRP A 110 9.41 8.99 11.42
N GLU A 111 10.25 9.66 12.20
CA GLU A 111 9.85 10.15 13.52
C GLU A 111 8.77 11.22 13.44
N VAL A 112 8.87 12.18 12.51
CA VAL A 112 7.82 13.18 12.29
C VAL A 112 6.49 12.52 11.95
N LYS A 113 6.51 11.41 11.20
CA LYS A 113 5.29 10.66 10.87
C LYS A 113 4.71 9.94 12.09
N LEU A 114 5.56 9.32 12.91
CA LEU A 114 5.12 8.72 14.17
C LEU A 114 4.51 9.78 15.09
N GLN A 115 5.19 10.91 15.26
CA GLN A 115 4.70 12.00 16.08
C GLN A 115 3.36 12.55 15.57
N THR A 116 3.19 12.69 14.26
CA THR A 116 1.89 13.09 13.67
C THR A 116 0.76 12.14 14.08
N LEU A 117 1.02 10.83 14.15
CA LEU A 117 0.01 9.85 14.57
C LEU A 117 -0.23 9.90 16.09
N ARG A 118 0.81 10.14 16.90
CA ARG A 118 0.66 10.35 18.35
C ARG A 118 -0.17 11.61 18.66
N ASP A 119 0.07 12.69 17.94
CA ASP A 119 -0.68 13.95 18.06
C ASP A 119 -2.17 13.77 17.70
N LEU A 120 -2.49 12.78 16.87
CA LEU A 120 -3.86 12.36 16.53
C LEU A 120 -4.47 11.40 17.58
N GLY A 121 -3.74 11.05 18.63
CA GLY A 121 -4.20 10.22 19.74
C GLY A 121 -3.90 8.72 19.62
N PHE A 122 -3.13 8.27 18.61
CA PHE A 122 -2.77 6.86 18.51
C PHE A 122 -1.66 6.50 19.50
N SER A 123 -1.81 5.36 20.18
CA SER A 123 -0.74 4.77 20.98
C SER A 123 0.38 4.21 20.11
N ASP A 124 1.60 4.10 20.66
CA ASP A 124 2.73 3.48 19.94
C ASP A 124 2.41 2.03 19.52
N ASP A 125 1.73 1.26 20.39
CA ASP A 125 1.27 -0.09 20.05
C ASP A 125 0.26 -0.10 18.89
N GLY A 126 -0.67 0.87 18.87
CA GLY A 126 -1.61 1.05 17.77
C GLY A 126 -0.89 1.37 16.45
N ILE A 127 0.13 2.24 16.50
CA ILE A 127 0.93 2.60 15.33
C ILE A 127 1.73 1.40 14.82
N VAL A 128 2.40 0.65 15.71
CA VAL A 128 3.12 -0.59 15.38
C VAL A 128 2.16 -1.61 14.77
N THR A 129 0.98 -1.80 15.36
CA THR A 129 -0.06 -2.69 14.84
C THR A 129 -0.48 -2.31 13.43
N MET A 130 -0.70 -1.01 13.15
CA MET A 130 -1.04 -0.53 11.81
C MET A 130 0.11 -0.79 10.82
N PHE A 131 1.35 -0.48 11.20
CA PHE A 131 2.51 -0.67 10.34
C PHE A 131 2.74 -2.14 10.01
N ARG A 132 2.64 -3.04 11.00
CA ARG A 132 2.79 -4.49 10.79
C ARG A 132 1.73 -5.06 9.86
N LYS A 133 0.49 -4.57 9.95
CA LYS A 133 -0.62 -5.03 9.10
C LYS A 133 -0.55 -4.47 7.69
N GLN A 134 -0.25 -3.18 7.54
CA GLN A 134 -0.29 -2.50 6.25
C GLN A 134 0.85 -1.47 6.12
N PRO A 135 2.11 -1.89 5.95
CA PRO A 135 3.24 -0.95 5.89
C PRO A 135 3.10 0.09 4.78
N LEU A 136 2.50 -0.28 3.65
CA LEU A 136 2.36 0.61 2.49
C LEU A 136 1.57 1.89 2.77
N VAL A 137 0.70 1.95 3.78
CA VAL A 137 0.04 3.23 4.11
C VAL A 137 1.04 4.24 4.65
N PHE A 138 2.13 3.78 5.27
CA PHE A 138 3.22 4.62 5.76
C PHE A 138 4.18 5.06 4.64
N ALA A 139 3.97 4.66 3.38
CA ALA A 139 4.63 5.29 2.24
C ALA A 139 4.08 6.71 1.97
N ALA A 140 2.85 7.00 2.42
CA ALA A 140 2.28 8.34 2.32
C ALA A 140 2.94 9.31 3.31
N SER A 141 2.87 10.62 3.02
CA SER A 141 3.33 11.64 3.96
C SER A 141 2.43 11.68 5.21
N GLY A 142 2.97 12.19 6.32
CA GLY A 142 2.19 12.40 7.56
C GLY A 142 0.94 13.24 7.31
N ALA A 143 1.03 14.31 6.51
CA ALA A 143 -0.12 15.14 6.13
C ALA A 143 -1.22 14.36 5.38
N LYS A 144 -0.86 13.47 4.45
CA LYS A 144 -1.84 12.63 3.74
C LYS A 144 -2.50 11.61 4.67
N LEU A 145 -1.75 11.04 5.59
CA LEU A 145 -2.29 10.12 6.60
C LEU A 145 -3.24 10.87 7.54
N LYS A 146 -2.82 12.03 8.06
CA LYS A 146 -3.62 12.89 8.91
C LYS A 146 -4.97 13.23 8.26
N ASN A 147 -4.96 13.73 7.03
CA ASN A 147 -6.18 14.06 6.30
C ASN A 147 -7.16 12.88 6.20
N LYS A 148 -6.66 11.66 5.94
CA LYS A 148 -7.51 10.46 5.86
C LYS A 148 -8.04 10.04 7.23
N ILE A 149 -7.23 10.14 8.27
CA ILE A 149 -7.65 9.82 9.64
C ILE A 149 -8.74 10.80 10.09
N GLU A 150 -8.50 12.10 9.94
CA GLU A 150 -9.46 13.15 10.30
C GLU A 150 -10.78 12.98 9.53
N PHE A 151 -10.71 12.69 8.23
CA PHE A 151 -11.90 12.36 7.44
C PHE A 151 -12.69 11.19 8.03
N LEU A 152 -12.02 10.07 8.34
CA LEU A 152 -12.68 8.88 8.88
C LEU A 152 -13.31 9.15 10.25
N LEU A 153 -12.60 9.87 11.14
CA LEU A 153 -13.10 10.23 12.47
C LEU A 153 -14.29 11.21 12.38
N ALA A 154 -14.22 12.20 11.47
CA ALA A 154 -15.27 13.18 11.26
C ALA A 154 -16.60 12.57 10.79
N THR A 155 -16.60 11.34 10.28
CA THR A 155 -17.84 10.63 9.95
C THR A 155 -18.70 10.30 11.19
N GLY A 156 -18.10 10.30 12.39
CA GLY A 156 -18.74 9.85 13.63
C GLY A 156 -19.04 8.34 13.68
N LYS A 157 -18.69 7.59 12.63
CA LYS A 157 -18.96 6.15 12.50
C LYS A 157 -17.79 5.27 12.90
N PHE A 158 -16.58 5.83 12.88
CA PHE A 158 -15.36 5.10 13.16
C PHE A 158 -14.53 5.79 14.22
N ASP A 159 -14.00 5.00 15.14
CA ASP A 159 -13.03 5.45 16.13
C ASP A 159 -11.60 5.02 15.75
N MET A 160 -10.63 5.42 16.57
CA MET A 160 -9.23 5.05 16.39
C MET A 160 -9.02 3.53 16.41
N ALA A 161 -9.78 2.79 17.22
CA ALA A 161 -9.67 1.33 17.29
C ALA A 161 -10.12 0.68 15.97
N ASN A 162 -11.15 1.21 15.32
CA ASN A 162 -11.56 0.78 13.98
C ASN A 162 -10.45 1.04 12.95
N ILE A 163 -9.74 2.16 13.04
CA ILE A 163 -8.62 2.48 12.13
C ILE A 163 -7.42 1.54 12.38
N VAL A 164 -7.04 1.31 13.64
CA VAL A 164 -5.94 0.40 14.01
C VAL A 164 -6.23 -1.03 13.56
N THR A 165 -7.49 -1.47 13.66
CA THR A 165 -7.89 -2.81 13.22
C THR A 165 -7.94 -2.94 11.69
N CYS A 166 -8.21 -1.85 10.97
CA CYS A 166 -8.38 -1.81 9.51
C CYS A 166 -7.53 -0.71 8.81
N PRO A 167 -6.18 -0.75 8.93
CA PRO A 167 -5.31 0.31 8.39
C PRO A 167 -5.34 0.42 6.87
N VAL A 168 -5.77 -0.63 6.15
CA VAL A 168 -5.96 -0.61 4.68
C VAL A 168 -6.90 0.52 4.22
N ALA A 169 -7.81 0.98 5.08
CA ALA A 169 -8.66 2.15 4.79
C ALA A 169 -7.85 3.42 4.52
N LEU A 170 -6.71 3.59 5.21
CA LEU A 170 -5.78 4.71 4.98
C LEU A 170 -5.07 4.61 3.63
N GLY A 171 -5.13 3.47 2.95
CA GLY A 171 -4.66 3.30 1.57
C GLY A 171 -5.67 3.79 0.52
N CYS A 172 -6.96 3.88 0.86
CA CYS A 172 -8.02 4.23 -0.09
C CYS A 172 -8.04 5.74 -0.42
N SER A 173 -8.51 6.11 -1.61
CA SER A 173 -8.81 7.51 -1.94
C SER A 173 -10.10 7.91 -1.23
N ILE A 174 -10.12 9.13 -0.69
CA ILE A 174 -11.32 9.68 -0.07
C ILE A 174 -12.39 9.87 -1.14
N GLU A 175 -12.02 10.56 -2.21
CA GLU A 175 -12.90 11.03 -3.28
C GLU A 175 -13.44 9.89 -4.13
N ASN A 176 -12.60 8.90 -4.43
CA ASN A 176 -12.95 7.83 -5.38
C ASN A 176 -13.41 6.54 -4.70
N ARG A 177 -13.27 6.40 -3.38
CA ARG A 177 -13.63 5.15 -2.70
C ARG A 177 -14.33 5.35 -1.36
N LEU A 178 -13.72 6.08 -0.42
CA LEU A 178 -14.27 6.15 0.92
C LEU A 178 -15.58 6.95 0.95
N GLU A 179 -15.58 8.17 0.42
CA GLU A 179 -16.73 9.07 0.45
C GLU A 179 -17.92 8.56 -0.38
N PRO A 180 -17.75 8.12 -1.65
CA PRO A 180 -18.89 7.58 -2.43
C PRO A 180 -19.57 6.39 -1.74
N ARG A 181 -18.78 5.47 -1.18
CA ARG A 181 -19.32 4.30 -0.48
C ARG A 181 -19.99 4.68 0.84
N LEU A 182 -19.44 5.64 1.57
CA LEU A 182 -20.06 6.18 2.79
C LEU A 182 -21.40 6.85 2.50
N GLN A 183 -21.53 7.58 1.38
CA GLN A 183 -22.79 8.19 0.97
C GLN A 183 -23.88 7.15 0.72
N ILE A 184 -23.57 6.09 -0.03
CA ILE A 184 -24.50 4.96 -0.23
C ILE A 184 -24.92 4.36 1.10
N LEU A 185 -23.96 4.09 2.00
CA LEU A 185 -24.28 3.50 3.29
C LEU A 185 -25.15 4.43 4.16
N ARG A 186 -24.89 5.74 4.16
CA ARG A 186 -25.73 6.73 4.84
C ARG A 186 -27.16 6.76 4.27
N LEU A 187 -27.32 6.63 2.95
CA LEU A 187 -28.62 6.55 2.29
C LEU A 187 -29.39 5.29 2.71
N LEU A 188 -28.72 4.13 2.74
CA LEU A 188 -29.34 2.88 3.17
C LEU A 188 -29.76 2.94 4.64
N GLU A 189 -28.95 3.54 5.50
CA GLU A 189 -29.29 3.73 6.92
C GLU A 189 -30.48 4.67 7.09
N SER A 190 -30.52 5.81 6.38
CA SER A 190 -31.62 6.78 6.51
C SER A 190 -32.97 6.22 6.04
N ARG A 191 -32.94 5.24 5.13
CA ARG A 191 -34.13 4.50 4.67
C ARG A 191 -34.40 3.21 5.46
N ASN A 192 -33.63 2.93 6.52
CA ASN A 192 -33.73 1.72 7.34
C ASN A 192 -33.57 0.41 6.53
N LEU A 193 -32.84 0.44 5.42
CA LEU A 193 -32.63 -0.70 4.52
C LEU A 193 -31.55 -1.66 5.06
N ILE A 194 -30.60 -1.14 5.85
CA ILE A 194 -29.60 -1.94 6.55
C ILE A 194 -29.78 -1.86 8.07
N LYS A 195 -29.74 -3.02 8.73
CA LYS A 195 -29.96 -3.15 10.19
C LYS A 195 -28.69 -2.96 11.03
N LYS A 196 -27.51 -3.07 10.40
CA LYS A 196 -26.21 -3.00 11.09
C LYS A 196 -25.37 -1.88 10.47
N PRO A 197 -24.67 -1.09 11.31
CA PRO A 197 -23.77 -0.08 10.79
C PRO A 197 -22.66 -0.73 9.96
N PRO A 198 -22.22 -0.08 8.88
CA PRO A 198 -21.15 -0.60 8.04
C PRO A 198 -19.83 -0.62 8.81
N VAL A 199 -19.09 -1.71 8.67
CA VAL A 199 -17.73 -1.80 9.20
C VAL A 199 -16.72 -1.22 8.21
N LEU A 200 -15.65 -0.59 8.71
CA LEU A 200 -14.64 0.09 7.89
C LEU A 200 -14.01 -0.81 6.81
N SER A 201 -13.88 -2.10 7.09
CA SER A 201 -13.37 -3.09 6.13
C SER A 201 -14.30 -3.28 4.92
N SER A 202 -15.62 -3.15 5.08
CA SER A 202 -16.58 -3.26 3.97
C SER A 202 -16.46 -2.09 2.98
N ILE A 203 -16.06 -0.92 3.49
CA ILE A 203 -15.87 0.30 2.70
C ILE A 203 -14.53 0.26 1.98
N SER A 204 -13.48 -0.17 2.68
CA SER A 204 -12.10 -0.11 2.19
C SER A 204 -11.67 -1.33 1.37
N SER A 205 -12.01 -2.53 1.84
CA SER A 205 -11.42 -3.79 1.37
C SER A 205 -12.24 -4.48 0.30
N PHE A 206 -13.53 -4.15 0.15
CA PHE A 206 -14.35 -4.75 -0.90
C PHE A 206 -13.95 -4.22 -2.28
N THR A 207 -13.95 -5.12 -3.26
CA THR A 207 -13.95 -4.73 -4.68
C THR A 207 -15.23 -3.97 -5.00
N ASP A 208 -15.25 -3.25 -6.12
CA ASP A 208 -16.43 -2.48 -6.52
C ASP A 208 -17.63 -3.40 -6.76
N SER A 209 -17.42 -4.55 -7.43
CA SER A 209 -18.46 -5.59 -7.58
C SER A 209 -18.95 -6.12 -6.24
N LYS A 210 -18.05 -6.47 -5.30
CA LYS A 210 -18.48 -6.98 -3.99
C LYS A 210 -19.25 -5.95 -3.17
N PHE A 211 -18.87 -4.67 -3.28
CA PHE A 211 -19.60 -3.59 -2.63
C PHE A 211 -20.99 -3.42 -3.27
N PHE A 212 -21.06 -3.42 -4.59
CA PHE A 212 -22.30 -3.31 -5.36
C PHE A 212 -23.27 -4.44 -5.03
N ASP A 213 -22.82 -5.69 -5.13
CA ASP A 213 -23.66 -6.86 -4.90
C ASP A 213 -24.21 -6.92 -3.48
N LYS A 214 -23.49 -6.33 -2.51
CA LYS A 214 -23.91 -6.34 -1.11
C LYS A 214 -24.79 -5.15 -0.72
N TYR A 215 -24.47 -3.94 -1.17
CA TYR A 215 -25.07 -2.71 -0.66
C TYR A 215 -25.94 -1.96 -1.68
N ILE A 216 -25.92 -2.37 -2.94
CA ILE A 216 -26.64 -1.65 -4.01
C ILE A 216 -27.66 -2.58 -4.65
N ARG A 217 -27.21 -3.72 -5.19
CA ARG A 217 -28.08 -4.69 -5.87
C ARG A 217 -29.32 -5.10 -5.05
N PRO A 218 -29.23 -5.36 -3.73
CA PRO A 218 -30.40 -5.81 -2.96
C PRO A 218 -31.44 -4.72 -2.71
N TYR A 219 -31.09 -3.45 -2.94
CA TYR A 219 -31.91 -2.28 -2.60
C TYR A 219 -32.15 -1.38 -3.81
N TYR A 220 -32.00 -1.94 -5.00
CA TYR A 220 -31.92 -1.18 -6.25
C TYR A 220 -33.18 -0.37 -6.53
N ASP A 221 -34.34 -1.01 -6.35
CA ASP A 221 -35.66 -0.41 -6.54
C ASP A 221 -35.91 0.67 -5.48
N GLU A 222 -35.39 0.48 -4.28
CA GLU A 222 -35.55 1.41 -3.17
C GLU A 222 -34.61 2.61 -3.24
N ILE A 223 -33.48 2.56 -3.96
CA ILE A 223 -32.50 3.65 -4.04
C ILE A 223 -32.60 4.53 -5.31
N GLY A 224 -33.20 4.03 -6.40
CA GLY A 224 -33.51 4.82 -7.62
C GLY A 224 -32.40 4.84 -8.70
N GLU A 225 -32.76 5.26 -9.93
CA GLU A 225 -32.10 4.94 -11.22
C GLU A 225 -30.55 5.06 -11.33
N GLU A 226 -29.95 3.90 -11.61
CA GLU A 226 -28.77 3.52 -12.43
C GLU A 226 -27.68 4.57 -12.70
N ASN A 227 -28.02 5.71 -13.32
CA ASN A 227 -27.03 6.68 -13.82
C ASN A 227 -26.27 7.43 -12.71
N THR A 228 -26.87 7.56 -11.52
CA THR A 228 -26.20 8.22 -10.38
C THR A 228 -25.40 7.22 -9.57
N ILE A 229 -25.74 5.93 -9.56
CA ILE A 229 -25.07 4.95 -8.70
C ILE A 229 -23.91 4.26 -9.43
N GLU A 230 -24.03 3.97 -10.72
CA GLU A 230 -22.92 3.42 -11.51
C GLU A 230 -21.74 4.40 -11.63
N LYS A 231 -22.01 5.71 -11.80
CA LYS A 231 -20.97 6.74 -11.83
C LYS A 231 -20.22 6.85 -10.51
N PHE A 232 -20.90 6.63 -9.39
CA PHE A 232 -20.32 6.70 -8.04
C PHE A 232 -19.53 5.44 -7.63
N VAL A 233 -19.91 4.27 -8.14
CA VAL A 233 -19.25 3.00 -7.81
C VAL A 233 -18.04 2.71 -8.70
N MET A 234 -18.09 3.11 -9.98
CA MET A 234 -17.11 2.67 -10.97
C MET A 234 -15.93 3.62 -11.19
N GLY A 235 -15.87 4.78 -10.50
CA GLY A 235 -14.75 5.71 -10.61
C GLY A 235 -14.41 6.11 -12.05
N LYS A 236 -15.39 6.05 -12.97
CA LYS A 236 -15.19 6.46 -14.36
C LYS A 236 -15.16 7.97 -14.40
N LYS A 237 -13.93 8.53 -14.47
CA LYS A 237 -13.71 9.80 -15.15
C LYS A 237 -14.47 9.74 -16.46
N GLU A 238 -15.27 10.76 -16.73
CA GLU A 238 -15.92 10.97 -18.01
C GLU A 238 -14.91 10.66 -19.13
N LEU A 239 -15.28 9.75 -20.04
CA LEU A 239 -14.68 9.72 -21.36
C LEU A 239 -15.03 11.09 -21.97
N LYS A 240 -14.05 11.99 -21.99
CA LYS A 240 -14.10 13.12 -22.92
C LYS A 240 -14.16 12.50 -24.31
N LEU A 241 -15.32 12.63 -24.94
CA LEU A 241 -15.50 12.44 -26.39
C LEU A 241 -14.50 13.33 -27.14
#